data_AF-A0A957FSL6-F1
#
_entry.id   AF-A0A957FSL6-F1
#
_cell.length_a   1.000
_cell.length_b   1.000
_cell.length_c   1.000
_cell.angle_alpha   90.00
_cell.angle_beta   90.00
_cell.angle_gamma   90.00
#
_symmetry.space_group_name_H-M   'P 1'
#
loop_
_entity.id
_entity.type
_entity.pdbx_description
1 polymer ?
#
loop_
_entity_poly.entity_id
_entity_poly.type
_entity_poly.pdbx_seq_one_letter_code
_entity_poly.pdbx_strand_id
1 'polypeptide(L)'
;MSNQIGFSFRGRNPDVLTCIANLSNDEVFTPPEFANRMLDTLTEAWAADHDGADLWAASTVKFLDPCTKSGVFLREITRRLIDGLEGEIPDLQARVDHILTQQVFGIGITQLTSL
;
A
#
# COMPACT_ATOMS: atom_id res chain seq x y z
N MET A 1 13.15 40.60 -26.56
CA MET A 1 13.30 39.38 -27.37
C MET A 1 13.27 38.20 -26.41
N SER A 2 12.11 37.56 -26.28
CA SER A 2 11.89 36.48 -25.32
C SER A 2 12.20 35.15 -26.01
N ASN A 3 13.24 34.47 -25.55
CA ASN A 3 13.70 33.21 -26.12
C ASN A 3 12.72 32.09 -25.70
N GLN A 4 11.81 31.69 -26.59
CA GLN A 4 10.99 30.49 -26.39
C GLN A 4 11.84 29.25 -26.73
N ILE A 5 12.10 28.42 -25.72
CA ILE A 5 12.74 27.11 -25.91
C ILE A 5 11.66 26.16 -26.46
N GLY A 6 11.76 25.83 -27.75
CA GLY A 6 10.92 24.83 -28.38
C GLY A 6 11.21 23.44 -27.81
N PHE A 7 10.23 22.85 -27.13
CA PHE A 7 10.32 21.47 -26.65
C PHE A 7 10.08 20.52 -27.84
N SER A 8 11.14 19.91 -28.37
CA SER A 8 11.03 18.85 -29.37
C SER A 8 10.75 17.52 -28.65
N PHE A 9 9.54 16.99 -28.80
CA PHE A 9 9.21 15.62 -28.41
C PHE A 9 9.89 14.64 -29.37
N ARG A 10 11.13 14.25 -29.07
CA ARG A 10 11.69 13.01 -29.61
C ARG A 10 11.01 11.83 -28.92
N GLY A 11 10.38 10.97 -29.73
CA GLY A 11 9.60 9.80 -29.33
C GLY A 11 10.18 9.00 -28.16
N ARG A 12 9.78 9.40 -26.95
CA ARG A 12 9.75 8.57 -25.76
C ARG A 12 8.28 8.50 -25.41
N ASN A 13 7.73 7.29 -25.30
CA ASN A 13 6.45 7.07 -24.63
C ASN A 13 6.79 7.09 -23.14
N PRO A 14 6.79 8.24 -22.46
CA PRO A 14 7.19 8.27 -21.07
C PRO A 14 6.06 7.59 -20.30
N ASP A 15 6.41 6.64 -19.44
CA ASP A 15 5.43 5.99 -18.60
C ASP A 15 4.56 7.06 -17.90
N VAL A 16 3.24 6.89 -17.93
CA VAL A 16 2.28 7.92 -17.47
C VAL A 16 2.59 8.33 -16.03
N LEU A 17 3.07 7.39 -15.21
CA LEU A 17 3.46 7.65 -13.82
C LEU A 17 4.73 8.51 -13.75
N THR A 18 5.63 8.39 -14.71
CA THR A 18 6.84 9.23 -14.83
C THR A 18 6.50 10.67 -15.26
N CYS A 19 5.46 10.86 -16.09
CA CYS A 19 4.95 12.19 -16.42
C CYS A 19 4.27 12.87 -15.22
N ILE A 20 3.48 12.12 -14.45
CA ILE A 20 2.78 12.63 -13.26
C ILE A 20 3.77 13.04 -12.16
N ALA A 21 4.89 12.32 -12.02
CA ALA A 21 5.92 12.61 -11.01
C ALA A 21 6.67 13.95 -11.23
N ASN A 22 6.67 14.49 -12.46
CA ASN A 22 7.38 15.75 -12.80
C ASN A 22 6.49 17.00 -12.77
N LEU A 23 5.17 16.84 -12.65
CA LEU A 23 4.27 17.95 -12.34
C LEU A 23 4.30 18.10 -10.83
N SER A 24 4.75 19.26 -10.32
CA SER A 24 4.78 19.56 -8.88
C SER A 24 3.53 19.05 -8.18
N ASN A 25 3.70 18.00 -7.39
CA ASN A 25 2.64 17.27 -6.74
C ASN A 25 3.12 17.02 -5.32
N ASP A 26 2.44 17.54 -4.30
CA ASP A 26 2.61 17.23 -2.86
C ASP A 26 2.26 15.75 -2.55
N GLU A 27 2.43 14.89 -3.53
CA GLU A 27 1.70 13.68 -3.76
C GLU A 27 2.72 12.61 -4.17
N VAL A 28 3.69 12.35 -3.28
CA VAL A 28 4.67 11.28 -3.45
C VAL A 28 3.97 9.94 -3.33
N PHE A 29 4.00 9.13 -4.39
CA PHE A 29 3.47 7.76 -4.36
C PHE A 29 4.57 6.78 -3.97
N THR A 30 4.30 5.99 -2.92
CA THR A 30 5.20 4.89 -2.54
C THR A 30 5.12 3.78 -3.60
N PRO A 31 6.25 3.40 -4.24
CA PRO A 31 6.26 2.30 -5.20
C PRO A 31 5.83 0.97 -4.53
N PRO A 32 5.04 0.12 -5.21
CA PRO A 32 4.58 -1.15 -4.65
C PRO A 32 5.70 -2.08 -4.18
N GLU A 33 6.84 -2.08 -4.88
CA GLU A 33 8.03 -2.85 -4.49
C GLU A 33 8.58 -2.36 -3.14
N PHE A 34 8.63 -1.05 -2.93
CA PHE A 34 9.11 -0.47 -1.67
C PHE A 34 8.15 -0.76 -0.52
N ALA A 35 6.84 -0.64 -0.75
CA ALA A 35 5.83 -1.02 0.24
C ALA A 35 5.96 -2.50 0.63
N ASN A 36 6.13 -3.41 -0.33
CA ASN A 36 6.33 -4.83 -0.05
C ASN A 36 7.60 -5.07 0.78
N ARG A 37 8.73 -4.45 0.43
CA ARG A 37 9.96 -4.55 1.22
C ARG A 37 9.79 -4.08 2.67
N MET A 38 9.03 -3.01 2.90
CA MET A 38 8.72 -2.56 4.27
C MET A 38 7.88 -3.59 5.04
N LEU A 39 6.88 -4.18 4.39
CA LEU A 39 6.04 -5.21 4.99
C LEU A 39 6.81 -6.52 5.23
N ASP A 40 7.81 -6.83 4.41
CA ASP A 40 8.71 -7.97 4.61
C ASP A 40 9.57 -7.76 5.86
N THR A 41 10.20 -6.59 6.01
CA THR A 41 10.92 -6.23 7.23
C THR A 41 10.02 -6.29 8.48
N LEU A 42 8.76 -5.84 8.36
CA LEU A 42 7.79 -5.95 9.45
C LEU A 42 7.49 -7.42 9.81
N THR A 43 7.39 -8.29 8.80
CA THR A 43 7.16 -9.73 8.98
C THR A 43 8.33 -10.37 9.75
N GLU A 44 9.56 -10.06 9.35
CA GLU A 44 10.77 -10.57 10.01
C GLU A 44 10.87 -10.09 11.47
N ALA A 45 10.61 -8.80 11.71
CA ALA A 45 10.64 -8.23 13.05
C ALA A 45 9.56 -8.85 13.95
N TRP A 46 8.34 -9.02 13.44
CA TRP A 46 7.27 -9.67 14.18
C TRP A 46 7.62 -11.09 14.58
N ALA A 47 8.14 -11.90 13.64
CA ALA A 47 8.53 -13.27 13.90
C ALA A 47 9.65 -13.36 14.97
N ALA A 48 10.61 -12.43 14.95
CA ALA A 48 11.66 -12.36 15.96
C ALA A 48 11.12 -12.06 17.37
N ASP A 49 10.10 -11.20 17.47
CA ASP A 49 9.51 -10.77 18.75
C ASP A 49 8.39 -11.72 19.26
N HIS A 50 7.89 -12.63 18.42
CA HIS A 50 6.73 -13.50 18.72
C HIS A 50 7.04 -14.99 18.47
N ASP A 51 8.23 -15.45 18.84
CA ASP A 51 8.63 -16.88 18.79
C ASP A 51 8.41 -17.55 17.43
N GLY A 52 8.63 -16.81 16.34
CA GLY A 52 8.45 -17.29 14.96
C GLY A 52 7.01 -17.33 14.46
N ALA A 53 6.06 -16.69 15.16
CA ALA A 53 4.67 -16.59 14.72
C ALA A 53 4.54 -15.87 13.37
N ASP A 54 3.58 -16.32 12.55
CA ASP A 54 3.23 -15.67 11.30
C ASP A 54 2.28 -14.49 11.56
N LEU A 55 2.77 -13.28 11.28
CA LEU A 55 2.01 -12.03 11.39
C LEU A 55 0.70 -12.06 10.58
N TRP A 56 0.71 -12.74 9.43
CA TRP A 56 -0.39 -12.70 8.46
C TRP A 56 -1.45 -13.78 8.72
N ALA A 57 -1.18 -14.71 9.65
CA ALA A 57 -2.06 -15.81 10.02
C ALA A 57 -2.82 -15.58 11.34
N ALA A 58 -2.86 -14.34 11.83
CA ALA A 58 -3.51 -13.98 13.09
C ALA A 58 -4.68 -13.00 12.88
N SER A 59 -5.92 -13.46 13.05
CA SER A 59 -7.13 -12.63 12.88
C SER A 59 -7.30 -11.51 13.92
N THR A 60 -6.49 -11.54 14.98
CA THR A 60 -6.54 -10.58 16.11
C THR A 60 -5.64 -9.36 15.91
N VAL A 61 -4.66 -9.44 15.00
CA VAL A 61 -3.73 -8.33 14.72
C VAL A 61 -4.43 -7.25 13.91
N LYS A 62 -4.15 -5.98 14.24
CA LYS A 62 -4.72 -4.80 13.56
C LYS A 62 -3.62 -3.91 12.99
N PHE A 63 -3.86 -3.41 11.78
CA PHE A 63 -2.97 -2.54 11.04
C PHE A 63 -3.61 -1.16 10.89
N LEU A 64 -2.80 -0.13 11.07
CA LEU A 64 -3.20 1.26 10.86
C LEU A 64 -2.20 1.94 9.92
N ASP A 65 -2.68 2.45 8.79
CA ASP A 65 -1.95 3.43 7.99
C ASP A 65 -2.46 4.85 8.35
N PRO A 66 -1.75 5.60 9.22
CA PRO A 66 -2.21 6.90 9.71
C PRO A 66 -2.13 8.00 8.67
N CYS A 67 -1.48 7.75 7.53
CA CYS A 67 -1.26 8.74 6.48
C CYS A 67 -1.60 8.13 5.12
N THR A 68 -2.71 7.39 5.04
CA THR A 68 -3.08 6.72 3.79
C THR A 68 -3.37 7.75 2.71
N LYS A 69 -2.75 7.53 1.54
CA LYS A 69 -3.00 8.32 0.34
C LYS A 69 -3.79 7.48 -0.65
N SER A 70 -3.10 6.80 -1.57
CA SER A 70 -3.69 5.85 -2.51
C SER A 70 -3.87 4.44 -1.93
N GLY A 71 -3.64 4.26 -0.61
CA GLY A 71 -3.86 2.98 0.08
C GLY A 71 -2.93 1.84 -0.32
N VAL A 72 -1.70 2.12 -0.79
CA VAL A 72 -0.77 1.06 -1.21
C VAL A 72 -0.48 0.06 -0.08
N PHE A 73 -0.23 0.54 1.14
CA PHE A 73 -0.01 -0.34 2.29
C PHE A 73 -1.25 -1.14 2.65
N LEU A 74 -2.41 -0.48 2.72
CA LEU A 74 -3.70 -1.13 3.01
C LEU A 74 -3.98 -2.28 2.03
N ARG A 75 -3.75 -2.05 0.74
CA ARG A 75 -3.94 -3.07 -0.32
C ARG A 75 -2.99 -4.26 -0.15
N GLU A 76 -1.70 -4.00 0.02
CA GLU A 76 -0.71 -5.08 0.15
C GLU A 76 -0.90 -5.87 1.46
N ILE A 77 -1.25 -5.20 2.57
CA ILE A 77 -1.61 -5.84 3.85
C ILE A 77 -2.84 -6.73 3.67
N THR A 78 -3.90 -6.20 3.06
CA THR A 78 -5.15 -6.95 2.82
C THR A 78 -4.88 -8.21 2.02
N ARG A 79 -4.06 -8.11 0.95
CA ARG A 79 -3.68 -9.28 0.14
C ARG A 79 -2.98 -10.36 0.98
N ARG A 80 -2.00 -9.97 1.79
CA ARG A 80 -1.26 -10.92 2.66
C ARG A 80 -2.16 -11.57 3.70
N LEU A 81 -3.09 -10.83 4.28
CA LEU A 81 -4.08 -11.37 5.23
C LEU A 81 -5.09 -12.31 4.57
N ILE A 82 -5.53 -12.03 3.33
CA ILE A 82 -6.43 -12.92 2.58
C ILE A 82 -5.76 -14.29 2.36
N ASP A 83 -4.47 -14.30 2.06
CA ASP A 83 -3.71 -15.55 1.88
C ASP A 83 -3.44 -16.22 3.25
N GLY A 84 -2.96 -15.46 4.24
CA GLY A 84 -2.53 -16.00 5.54
C GLY A 84 -3.66 -16.51 6.44
N LEU A 85 -4.86 -15.92 6.36
CA LEU A 85 -6.01 -16.32 7.19
C LEU A 85 -6.85 -17.44 6.59
N GLU A 86 -6.47 -18.03 5.45
CA GLU A 86 -7.24 -19.11 4.83
C GLU A 86 -7.45 -20.32 5.75
N GLY A 87 -6.47 -20.63 6.61
CA GLY A 87 -6.59 -21.71 7.58
C GLY A 87 -7.55 -21.42 8.74
N GLU A 88 -7.69 -20.16 9.14
CA GLU A 88 -8.52 -19.74 10.28
C GLU A 88 -9.96 -19.39 9.84
N ILE A 89 -10.10 -18.69 8.71
CA ILE A 89 -11.38 -18.27 8.13
C ILE A 89 -11.44 -18.79 6.69
N PRO A 90 -11.87 -20.04 6.45
CA PRO A 90 -11.79 -20.67 5.13
C PRO A 90 -12.67 -20.00 4.07
N ASP A 91 -13.84 -19.50 4.47
CA ASP A 91 -14.75 -18.78 3.57
C ASP A 91 -14.15 -17.42 3.16
N LEU A 92 -13.98 -17.22 1.85
CA LEU A 92 -13.32 -16.02 1.32
C LEU A 92 -14.10 -14.74 1.65
N GLN A 93 -15.43 -14.76 1.55
CA GLN A 93 -16.23 -13.56 1.78
C GLN A 93 -16.16 -13.15 3.26
N ALA A 94 -16.37 -14.10 4.17
CA ALA A 94 -16.25 -13.86 5.61
C ALA A 94 -14.83 -13.39 5.99
N ARG A 95 -13.79 -13.95 5.35
CA ARG A 95 -12.39 -13.54 5.54
C ARG A 95 -12.16 -12.10 5.11
N VAL A 96 -12.61 -11.73 3.91
CA VAL A 96 -12.51 -10.35 3.39
C VAL A 96 -13.29 -9.38 4.29
N ASP A 97 -14.51 -9.74 4.69
CA ASP A 97 -15.34 -8.92 5.56
C ASP A 97 -14.67 -8.69 6.93
N HIS A 98 -14.09 -9.73 7.53
CA HIS A 98 -13.33 -9.62 8.78
C HIS A 98 -12.11 -8.72 8.61
N ILE A 99 -11.31 -8.92 7.57
CA ILE A 99 -10.08 -8.14 7.32
C ILE A 99 -10.42 -6.65 7.17
N LEU A 100 -11.38 -6.33 6.30
CA LEU A 100 -11.71 -4.94 5.95
C LEU A 100 -12.50 -4.20 7.02
N THR A 101 -13.17 -4.90 7.94
CA THR A 101 -13.94 -4.25 9.01
C THR A 101 -13.27 -4.30 10.38
N GLN A 102 -12.41 -5.29 10.65
CA GLN A 102 -11.84 -5.53 11.99
C GLN A 102 -10.31 -5.41 12.06
N GLN A 103 -9.58 -5.52 10.95
CA GLN A 103 -8.11 -5.59 10.98
C GLN A 103 -7.40 -4.44 10.26
N VAL A 104 -7.89 -3.97 9.11
CA VAL A 104 -7.18 -2.98 8.29
C VAL A 104 -7.85 -1.61 8.38
N PHE A 105 -7.10 -0.63 8.89
CA PHE A 105 -7.59 0.74 9.08
C PHE A 105 -6.66 1.74 8.40
N GLY A 106 -7.25 2.79 7.83
CA GLY A 106 -6.52 3.90 7.23
C GLY A 106 -7.10 5.24 7.64
N ILE A 107 -6.23 6.23 7.87
CA ILE A 107 -6.62 7.63 8.06
C ILE A 107 -6.11 8.41 6.86
N GLY A 108 -7.03 8.89 6.03
CA GLY A 108 -6.66 9.68 4.86
C GLY A 108 -6.17 11.06 5.27
N ILE A 109 -5.11 11.53 4.59
CA ILE A 109 -4.49 12.83 4.89
C ILE A 109 -5.28 14.02 4.30
N THR A 110 -6.04 13.79 3.24
CA THR A 110 -6.89 14.78 2.58
C THR A 110 -8.23 14.16 2.21
N GLN A 111 -9.27 14.99 2.06
CA GLN A 111 -10.59 14.51 1.62
C GLN A 111 -10.55 13.77 0.27
N LEU A 112 -9.58 14.11 -0.59
CA LEU A 112 -9.37 13.47 -1.88
C LEU A 112 -8.79 12.04 -1.77
N THR A 113 -8.21 11.71 -0.62
CA THR A 113 -7.54 10.43 -0.33
C THR A 113 -8.19 9.64 0.81
N SER A 114 -9.30 10.13 1.36
CA SER A 114 -9.96 9.60 2.57
C SER A 114 -11.38 9.05 2.32
N LEU A 115 -11.73 8.67 1.09
CA LEU A 115 -13.08 8.21 0.73
C LEU A 115 -13.41 6.83 1.28
#